data_AF-A0A0F8X451-F1
#
_entry.id   AF-A0A0F8X451-F1
#
_cell.length_a   1.000
_cell.length_b   1.000
_cell.length_c   1.000
_cell.angle_alpha   90.00
_cell.angle_beta   90.00
_cell.angle_gamma   90.00
#
_symmetry.space_group_name_H-M   'P 1'
#
loop_
_entity.id
_entity.type
_entity.pdbx_description
1 polymer ?
#
loop_
_entity_poly.entity_id
_entity_poly.type
_entity_poly.pdbx_seq_one_letter_code
_entity_poly.pdbx_strand_id
1 'polypeptide(L)'
;TGRWVIEAECKGKPVQHKADVLFVGAGGGAFPLLKKSHLPFRNRFAGFPVGGRFLRAPISTEQAGYYRAKTYGKARVGAPPMSVPHLDLRVVDGKHYLLFGPFASFKPRLERDRGFLDYLRSIRPQDIPGLLNVALEHFPLVKYLISETFKGEKSMFEELENFAPGLSKKFEWKPIQAGQRVQIIKDGDLQMGTEILVSKDKTYGTLLGASPGASVSPEVMLRCLEQLIPSIFSKEKAREKKSEIFPEDDLDTLISNPDRYREIRDAANKKLGIIQPTAQ
;
A
#
# COMPACT_ATOMS: atom_id res chain seq x y z
N THR A 1 17.55 -16.14 -26.62
CA THR A 1 17.27 -14.87 -25.90
C THR A 1 16.33 -15.16 -24.74
N GLY A 2 16.34 -14.33 -23.70
CA GLY A 2 15.73 -14.63 -22.39
C GLY A 2 16.76 -14.65 -21.26
N ARG A 3 17.07 -13.47 -20.69
CA ARG A 3 17.89 -13.34 -19.47
C ARG A 3 17.17 -13.83 -18.22
N TRP A 4 15.84 -13.85 -18.27
CA TRP A 4 14.98 -14.32 -17.19
C TRP A 4 14.31 -15.63 -17.58
N VAL A 5 14.39 -16.61 -16.67
CA VAL A 5 13.56 -17.81 -16.68
C VAL A 5 12.56 -17.67 -15.53
N ILE A 6 11.27 -17.66 -15.86
CA ILE A 6 10.18 -17.55 -14.88
C ILE A 6 9.48 -18.90 -14.82
N GLU A 7 9.44 -19.48 -13.62
CA GLU A 7 8.73 -20.72 -13.34
C GLU A 7 7.46 -20.39 -12.54
N ALA A 8 6.33 -20.90 -13.00
CA ALA A 8 5.03 -20.67 -12.38
C ALA A 8 4.14 -21.90 -12.49
N GLU A 9 3.03 -21.90 -11.77
CA GLU A 9 1.98 -22.91 -11.88
C GLU A 9 0.74 -22.27 -12.49
N CYS A 10 0.23 -22.84 -13.58
CA CYS A 10 -0.99 -22.40 -14.25
C CYS A 10 -1.97 -23.56 -14.29
N LYS A 11 -3.12 -23.42 -13.59
CA LYS A 11 -4.17 -24.46 -13.50
C LYS A 11 -3.63 -25.84 -13.08
N GLY A 12 -2.77 -25.89 -12.05
CA GLY A 12 -2.20 -27.15 -11.56
C GLY A 12 -1.03 -27.70 -12.38
N LYS A 13 -0.58 -26.99 -13.42
CA LYS A 13 0.51 -27.44 -14.30
C LYS A 13 1.71 -26.50 -14.21
N PRO A 14 2.94 -27.03 -14.10
CA PRO A 14 4.13 -26.21 -14.16
C PRO A 14 4.27 -25.61 -15.56
N VAL A 15 4.57 -24.32 -15.63
CA VAL A 15 4.85 -23.59 -16.86
C VAL A 15 6.14 -22.81 -16.70
N GLN A 16 6.86 -22.66 -17.82
CA GLN A 16 8.10 -21.90 -17.87
C GLN A 16 8.01 -20.84 -18.97
N HIS A 17 8.41 -19.62 -18.64
CA HIS A 17 8.46 -18.50 -19.57
C HIS A 17 9.87 -17.92 -19.63
N LYS A 18 10.24 -17.38 -20.79
CA LYS A 18 11.50 -16.65 -20.99
C LYS A 18 11.19 -15.20 -21.33
N ALA A 19 11.94 -14.28 -20.73
CA ALA A 19 11.79 -12.85 -20.98
C ALA A 19 13.16 -12.16 -20.98
N ASP A 20 13.28 -11.12 -21.81
CA ASP A 20 14.46 -10.24 -21.81
C ASP A 20 14.35 -9.15 -20.73
N VAL A 21 13.13 -8.68 -20.47
CA VAL A 21 12.79 -7.72 -19.41
C VAL A 21 11.61 -8.25 -18.60
N LEU A 22 11.72 -8.22 -17.27
CA LEU A 22 10.73 -8.70 -16.32
C LEU A 22 10.26 -7.54 -15.42
N PHE A 23 8.97 -7.20 -15.48
CA PHE A 23 8.33 -6.32 -14.52
C PHE A 23 7.47 -7.13 -13.55
N VAL A 24 7.71 -7.01 -12.24
CA VAL A 24 6.99 -7.76 -11.19
C VAL A 24 5.86 -6.89 -10.61
N GLY A 25 4.68 -6.97 -11.24
CA GLY A 25 3.46 -6.29 -10.79
C GLY A 25 2.64 -7.06 -9.74
N ALA A 26 3.28 -7.73 -8.78
CA ALA A 26 2.62 -8.68 -7.88
C ALA A 26 2.07 -8.07 -6.57
N GLY A 27 1.95 -6.74 -6.47
CA GLY A 27 1.53 -6.05 -5.25
C GLY A 27 2.37 -6.47 -4.04
N GLY A 28 1.73 -6.91 -2.95
CA GLY A 28 2.46 -7.41 -1.77
C GLY A 28 3.37 -8.63 -2.04
N GLY A 29 3.10 -9.39 -3.11
CA GLY A 29 3.94 -10.51 -3.55
C GLY A 29 5.25 -10.11 -4.23
N ALA A 30 5.43 -8.83 -4.57
CA ALA A 30 6.64 -8.33 -5.20
C ALA A 30 7.87 -8.48 -4.30
N PHE A 31 7.73 -8.22 -2.99
CA PHE A 31 8.85 -8.32 -2.05
C PHE A 31 9.37 -9.76 -1.90
N PRO A 32 8.53 -10.79 -1.65
CA PRO A 32 8.98 -12.19 -1.68
C PRO A 32 9.67 -12.59 -2.99
N LEU A 33 9.16 -12.15 -4.14
CA LEU A 33 9.75 -12.43 -5.44
C LEU A 33 11.13 -11.78 -5.60
N LEU A 34 11.30 -10.53 -5.14
CA LEU A 34 12.61 -9.87 -5.09
C LEU A 34 13.59 -10.67 -4.22
N LYS A 35 13.17 -11.13 -3.03
CA LYS A 35 14.04 -11.91 -2.13
C LYS A 35 14.40 -13.29 -2.70
N LYS A 36 13.61 -13.83 -3.65
CA LYS A 36 13.92 -15.05 -4.42
C LYS A 36 14.81 -14.79 -5.64
N SER A 37 14.77 -13.60 -6.23
CA SER A 37 15.57 -13.24 -7.41
C SER A 37 17.08 -13.38 -7.16
N HIS A 38 17.90 -13.58 -8.18
CA HIS A 38 19.36 -13.64 -8.07
C HIS A 38 20.03 -12.25 -7.96
N LEU A 39 19.24 -11.18 -7.89
CA LEU A 39 19.75 -9.80 -7.96
C LEU A 39 20.53 -9.43 -6.69
N PRO A 40 21.77 -8.90 -6.80
CA PRO A 40 22.58 -8.55 -5.63
C PRO A 40 21.92 -7.54 -4.69
N PHE A 41 21.21 -6.55 -5.25
CA PHE A 41 20.57 -5.49 -4.48
C PHE A 41 19.38 -5.96 -3.64
N ARG A 42 18.88 -7.20 -3.81
CA ARG A 42 17.81 -7.77 -2.97
C ARG A 42 18.15 -7.76 -1.47
N ASN A 43 19.43 -7.76 -1.13
CA ASN A 43 19.92 -7.77 0.24
C ASN A 43 19.86 -6.39 0.91
N ARG A 44 19.70 -5.31 0.12
CA ARG A 44 19.50 -3.95 0.63
C ARG A 44 18.09 -3.75 1.18
N PHE A 45 17.17 -4.68 0.90
CA PHE A 45 15.76 -4.56 1.25
C PHE A 45 15.36 -5.57 2.31
N ALA A 46 14.75 -5.08 3.39
CA ALA A 46 14.07 -5.88 4.41
C ALA A 46 12.60 -5.48 4.49
N GLY A 47 11.79 -6.34 5.11
CA GLY A 47 10.35 -6.16 5.25
C GLY A 47 9.97 -6.16 6.72
N PHE A 48 9.25 -5.12 7.14
CA PHE A 48 8.72 -4.98 8.49
C PHE A 48 7.20 -5.19 8.46
N PRO A 49 6.65 -6.25 9.06
CA PRO A 49 5.22 -6.53 9.01
C PRO A 49 4.47 -5.53 9.90
N VAL A 50 3.47 -4.89 9.32
CA VAL A 50 2.52 -4.04 10.02
C VAL A 50 1.12 -4.61 9.77
N GLY A 51 0.53 -5.20 10.80
CA GLY A 51 -0.85 -5.65 10.77
C GLY A 51 -1.81 -4.53 11.18
N GLY A 52 -3.04 -4.66 10.72
CA GLY A 52 -4.16 -3.83 11.18
C GLY A 52 -5.22 -4.69 11.85
N ARG A 53 -5.98 -4.10 12.77
CA ARG A 53 -7.23 -4.62 13.29
C ARG A 53 -8.31 -3.57 13.07
N PHE A 54 -9.55 -4.03 12.93
CA PHE A 54 -10.72 -3.17 12.85
C PHE A 54 -11.80 -3.73 13.76
N LEU A 55 -12.67 -2.87 14.28
CA LEU A 55 -13.97 -3.30 14.75
C LEU A 55 -14.90 -3.34 13.53
N ARG A 56 -15.65 -4.45 13.39
CA ARG A 56 -16.64 -4.62 12.33
C ARG A 56 -18.01 -4.87 12.94
N ALA A 57 -19.01 -4.14 12.50
CA ALA A 57 -20.41 -4.40 12.83
C ALA A 57 -21.24 -4.66 11.56
N PRO A 58 -22.03 -5.74 11.49
CA PRO A 58 -23.02 -5.90 10.43
C PRO A 58 -24.15 -4.88 10.61
N ILE A 59 -24.65 -4.33 9.51
CA ILE A 59 -25.80 -3.40 9.52
C ILE A 59 -26.79 -3.76 8.42
N SER A 60 -28.04 -3.31 8.56
CA SER A 60 -29.05 -3.48 7.50
C SER A 60 -28.79 -2.56 6.30
N THR A 61 -29.39 -2.88 5.15
CA THR A 61 -29.33 -2.02 3.95
C THR A 61 -29.92 -0.63 4.22
N GLU A 62 -30.98 -0.55 5.01
CA GLU A 62 -31.60 0.71 5.42
C GLU A 62 -30.64 1.54 6.27
N GLN A 63 -29.99 0.92 7.26
CA GLN A 63 -28.98 1.56 8.09
C GLN A 63 -27.80 2.06 7.26
N ALA A 64 -27.36 1.30 6.25
CA ALA A 64 -26.27 1.69 5.36
C ALA A 64 -26.54 3.01 4.62
N GLY A 65 -27.82 3.34 4.38
CA GLY A 65 -28.24 4.63 3.84
C GLY A 65 -27.75 5.83 4.65
N TYR A 66 -27.66 5.69 5.97
CA TYR A 66 -27.25 6.77 6.89
C TYR A 66 -25.73 6.89 7.07
N TYR A 67 -24.94 5.88 6.66
CA TYR A 67 -23.49 5.81 6.92
C TYR A 67 -22.65 5.80 5.64
N ARG A 68 -23.09 6.51 4.60
CA ARG A 68 -22.41 6.53 3.29
C ARG A 68 -21.08 7.30 3.28
N ALA A 69 -20.87 8.18 4.25
CA ALA A 69 -19.64 8.96 4.36
C ALA A 69 -18.53 8.16 5.04
N LYS A 70 -17.30 8.35 4.55
CA LYS A 70 -16.08 7.93 5.24
C LYS A 70 -15.60 9.06 6.15
N THR A 71 -15.62 8.83 7.45
CA THR A 71 -15.29 9.85 8.45
C THR A 71 -13.95 9.55 9.09
N TYR A 72 -13.02 10.50 9.03
CA TYR A 72 -11.71 10.39 9.67
C TYR A 72 -11.72 11.07 11.04
N GLY A 73 -11.04 10.45 12.01
CA GLY A 73 -10.83 11.02 13.33
C GLY A 73 -9.74 12.07 13.34
N LYS A 74 -9.50 12.65 14.52
CA LYS A 74 -8.34 13.51 14.74
C LYS A 74 -7.10 12.64 14.97
N ALA A 75 -5.97 13.02 14.37
CA ALA A 75 -4.69 12.41 14.70
C ALA A 75 -4.35 12.72 16.16
N ARG A 76 -3.97 11.71 16.94
CA ARG A 76 -3.41 11.94 18.29
C ARG A 76 -2.01 12.55 18.14
N VAL A 77 -1.65 13.43 19.07
CA VAL A 77 -0.30 14.00 19.13
C VAL A 77 0.71 12.86 19.25
N GLY A 78 1.68 12.81 18.34
CA GLY A 78 2.73 11.78 18.29
C GLY A 78 2.33 10.46 17.62
N ALA A 79 1.10 10.31 17.13
CA ALA A 79 0.69 9.13 16.37
C ALA A 79 1.25 9.19 14.93
N PRO A 80 1.72 8.07 14.35
CA PRO A 80 2.21 8.03 12.97
C PRO A 80 1.12 8.51 12.00
N PRO A 81 1.46 9.20 10.90
CA PRO A 81 0.48 9.77 9.95
C PRO A 81 -0.46 8.72 9.32
N MET A 82 -0.11 7.43 9.38
CA MET A 82 -0.90 6.31 8.85
C MET A 82 -1.91 5.70 9.83
N SER A 83 -2.00 6.19 11.08
CA SER A 83 -2.72 5.52 12.18
C SER A 83 -4.05 6.18 12.57
N VAL A 84 -4.54 7.15 11.80
CA VAL A 84 -5.77 7.87 12.15
C VAL A 84 -6.98 6.94 12.00
N PRO A 85 -7.74 6.70 13.11
CA PRO A 85 -8.92 5.87 13.03
C PRO A 85 -9.99 6.56 12.19
N HIS A 86 -10.74 5.77 11.45
CA HIS A 86 -11.82 6.18 10.60
C HIS A 86 -12.97 5.20 10.69
N LEU A 87 -14.17 5.70 10.39
CA LEU A 87 -15.39 4.93 10.26
C LEU A 87 -15.81 4.94 8.80
N ASP A 88 -16.02 3.76 8.21
CA ASP A 88 -16.49 3.64 6.83
C ASP A 88 -17.41 2.44 6.61
N LEU A 89 -18.32 2.61 5.64
CA LEU A 89 -19.19 1.56 5.13
C LEU A 89 -18.44 0.66 4.15
N ARG A 90 -18.57 -0.66 4.34
CA ARG A 90 -18.08 -1.68 3.42
C ARG A 90 -19.21 -2.58 2.97
N VAL A 91 -19.19 -2.90 1.68
CA VAL A 91 -20.06 -3.93 1.09
C VAL A 91 -19.18 -5.12 0.72
N VAL A 92 -19.44 -6.27 1.34
CA VAL A 92 -18.71 -7.51 1.09
C VAL A 92 -19.73 -8.61 0.85
N ASP A 93 -19.67 -9.24 -0.33
CA ASP A 93 -20.59 -10.30 -0.77
C ASP A 93 -22.08 -9.89 -0.62
N GLY A 94 -22.39 -8.64 -0.98
CA GLY A 94 -23.73 -8.06 -0.90
C GLY A 94 -24.20 -7.69 0.52
N LYS A 95 -23.37 -7.90 1.56
CA LYS A 95 -23.68 -7.55 2.96
C LYS A 95 -23.00 -6.25 3.37
N HIS A 96 -23.71 -5.45 4.15
CA HIS A 96 -23.24 -4.14 4.63
C HIS A 96 -22.58 -4.27 6.01
N TYR A 97 -21.43 -3.62 6.16
CA TYR A 97 -20.68 -3.58 7.40
C TYR A 97 -20.16 -2.17 7.68
N LEU A 98 -20.23 -1.73 8.94
CA LEU A 98 -19.43 -0.62 9.42
C LEU A 98 -18.08 -1.14 9.89
N LEU A 99 -17.00 -0.50 9.45
CA LEU A 99 -15.65 -0.75 9.93
C LEU A 99 -15.13 0.48 10.66
N PHE A 100 -14.53 0.26 11.82
CA PHE A 100 -13.84 1.28 12.59
C PHE A 100 -12.39 0.87 12.89
N GLY A 101 -11.45 1.76 12.60
CA GLY A 101 -10.00 1.51 12.74
C GLY A 101 -9.20 2.33 11.72
N PRO A 102 -7.93 2.01 11.41
CA PRO A 102 -7.20 0.85 11.87
C PRO A 102 -6.67 1.02 13.29
N PHE A 103 -6.64 -0.08 14.04
CA PHE A 103 -5.81 -0.23 15.22
C PHE A 103 -4.54 -0.97 14.80
N ALA A 104 -3.37 -0.41 15.10
CA ALA A 104 -2.13 -1.06 14.71
C ALA A 104 -1.96 -2.38 15.48
N SER A 105 -1.44 -3.40 14.80
CA SER A 105 -1.19 -4.69 15.43
C SER A 105 0.06 -5.32 14.84
N PHE A 106 1.06 -5.54 15.67
CA PHE A 106 2.22 -6.37 15.39
C PHE A 106 1.84 -7.83 15.65
N LYS A 107 1.09 -8.44 14.73
CA LYS A 107 1.10 -9.89 14.62
C LYS A 107 2.12 -10.26 13.54
N PRO A 108 3.14 -11.06 13.83
CA PRO A 108 4.11 -11.53 12.83
C PRO A 108 3.51 -12.68 12.02
N ARG A 109 2.61 -12.40 11.07
CA ARG A 109 1.78 -13.40 10.40
C ARG A 109 1.52 -13.07 8.93
N LEU A 110 2.59 -13.10 8.11
CA LEU A 110 2.61 -12.58 6.73
C LEU A 110 1.57 -13.22 5.79
N GLU A 111 1.15 -14.46 6.04
CA GLU A 111 0.11 -15.18 5.31
C GLU A 111 -0.88 -15.81 6.31
N ARG A 112 -2.15 -16.01 5.90
CA ARG A 112 -3.23 -16.55 6.76
C ARG A 112 -2.83 -17.87 7.47
N ASP A 113 -1.94 -18.65 6.86
CA ASP A 113 -1.54 -19.99 7.33
C ASP A 113 -0.14 -20.10 7.94
N ARG A 114 0.64 -19.01 8.02
CA ARG A 114 2.00 -19.05 8.60
C ARG A 114 2.04 -18.53 10.03
N GLY A 115 2.91 -19.06 10.89
CA GLY A 115 3.02 -18.70 12.31
C GLY A 115 4.13 -17.71 12.64
N PHE A 116 4.26 -17.33 13.91
CA PHE A 116 5.34 -16.46 14.42
C PHE A 116 6.74 -17.05 14.15
N LEU A 117 6.89 -18.36 14.32
CA LEU A 117 8.15 -19.06 14.04
C LEU A 117 8.52 -19.01 12.56
N ASP A 118 7.54 -19.04 11.65
CA ASP A 118 7.79 -18.91 10.22
C ASP A 118 8.21 -17.48 9.85
N TYR A 119 7.66 -16.48 10.55
CA TYR A 119 8.13 -15.10 10.41
C TYR A 119 9.59 -14.96 10.88
N LEU A 120 9.93 -15.46 12.07
CA LEU A 120 11.32 -15.43 12.56
C LEU A 120 12.28 -16.18 11.61
N ARG A 121 11.86 -17.33 11.07
CA ARG A 121 12.62 -18.07 10.05
C ARG A 121 12.69 -17.36 8.71
N SER A 122 11.73 -16.47 8.41
CA SER A 122 11.73 -15.67 7.18
C SER A 122 12.70 -14.48 7.25
N ILE A 123 13.04 -14.02 8.47
CA ILE A 123 14.08 -13.02 8.68
C ILE A 123 15.41 -13.68 8.34
N ARG A 124 16.07 -13.19 7.29
CA ARG A 124 17.40 -13.69 6.95
C ARG A 124 18.43 -13.02 7.86
N PRO A 125 19.52 -13.71 8.27
CA PRO A 125 20.54 -13.11 9.14
C PRO A 125 21.09 -11.78 8.60
N GLN A 126 21.20 -11.64 7.27
CA GLN A 126 21.64 -10.39 6.64
C GLN A 126 20.66 -9.21 6.80
N ASP A 127 19.38 -9.46 7.14
CA ASP A 127 18.37 -8.42 7.31
C ASP A 127 18.38 -7.85 8.74
N ILE A 128 19.06 -8.50 9.69
CA ILE A 128 19.10 -8.14 11.12
C ILE A 128 19.68 -6.75 11.36
N PRO A 129 20.84 -6.35 10.77
CA PRO A 129 21.39 -5.01 10.99
C PRO A 129 20.42 -3.90 10.57
N GLY A 130 19.72 -4.06 9.44
CA GLY A 130 18.73 -3.09 8.97
C GLY A 130 17.49 -3.02 9.88
N LEU A 131 17.03 -4.15 10.39
CA LEU A 131 15.93 -4.19 11.37
C LEU A 131 16.31 -3.49 12.68
N LEU A 132 17.54 -3.68 13.16
CA LEU A 132 18.05 -3.01 14.36
C LEU A 132 18.20 -1.50 14.14
N ASN A 133 18.69 -1.07 12.96
CA ASN A 133 18.78 0.34 12.63
C ASN A 133 17.40 1.02 12.68
N VAL A 134 16.39 0.40 12.06
CA VAL A 134 15.00 0.89 12.14
C VAL A 134 14.47 0.90 13.57
N ALA A 135 14.80 -0.10 14.39
CA ALA A 135 14.39 -0.13 15.79
C ALA A 135 14.98 1.04 16.60
N LEU A 136 16.19 1.48 16.26
CA LEU A 136 16.87 2.60 16.92
C LEU A 136 16.38 3.95 16.37
N GLU A 137 16.43 4.15 15.05
CA GLU A 137 16.10 5.43 14.41
C GLU A 137 14.61 5.73 14.40
N HIS A 138 13.78 4.68 14.30
CA HIS A 138 12.32 4.80 14.35
C HIS A 138 11.75 4.22 15.66
N PHE A 139 12.51 4.32 16.76
CA PHE A 139 12.10 3.83 18.07
C PHE A 139 10.68 4.30 18.49
N PRO A 140 10.26 5.57 18.29
CA PRO A 140 8.89 5.98 18.63
C PRO A 140 7.83 5.21 17.86
N LEU A 141 8.05 4.94 16.57
CA LEU A 141 7.14 4.16 15.73
C LEU A 141 7.12 2.70 16.17
N VAL A 142 8.27 2.08 16.39
CA VAL A 142 8.36 0.69 16.85
C VAL A 142 7.68 0.52 18.21
N LYS A 143 7.96 1.44 19.15
CA LYS A 143 7.30 1.50 20.46
C LYS A 143 5.78 1.66 20.32
N TYR A 144 5.33 2.55 19.44
CA TYR A 144 3.90 2.73 19.15
C TYR A 144 3.28 1.43 18.64
N LEU A 145 3.85 0.80 17.60
CA LEU A 145 3.33 -0.44 17.03
C LEU A 145 3.28 -1.58 18.05
N ILE A 146 4.31 -1.73 18.89
CA ILE A 146 4.32 -2.71 19.99
C ILE A 146 3.20 -2.38 20.98
N SER A 147 3.06 -1.13 21.41
CA SER A 147 2.02 -0.73 22.38
C SER A 147 0.60 -0.96 21.86
N GLU A 148 0.34 -0.65 20.59
CA GLU A 148 -0.95 -0.89 19.94
C GLU A 148 -1.25 -2.38 19.79
N THR A 149 -0.23 -3.21 19.65
CA THR A 149 -0.39 -4.67 19.60
C THR A 149 -0.99 -5.23 20.88
N PHE A 150 -0.59 -4.66 22.02
CA PHE A 150 -1.09 -5.05 23.33
C PHE A 150 -2.43 -4.39 23.67
N LYS A 151 -2.99 -3.53 22.80
CA LYS A 151 -4.35 -3.03 23.00
C LYS A 151 -5.36 -4.17 22.89
N GLY A 152 -5.97 -4.45 24.03
CA GLY A 152 -7.08 -5.37 24.15
C GLY A 152 -8.36 -4.83 23.49
N GLU A 153 -9.35 -5.70 23.42
CA GLU A 153 -10.67 -5.38 22.86
C GLU A 153 -11.30 -4.14 23.48
N LYS A 154 -11.25 -4.05 24.82
CA LYS A 154 -11.76 -2.92 25.60
C LYS A 154 -11.26 -1.56 25.10
N SER A 155 -9.97 -1.44 24.79
CA SER A 155 -9.39 -0.17 24.33
C SER A 155 -9.90 0.24 22.94
N MET A 156 -10.16 -0.73 22.05
CA MET A 156 -10.76 -0.42 20.74
C MET A 156 -12.19 0.09 20.87
N PHE A 157 -12.96 -0.48 21.81
CA PHE A 157 -14.32 -0.01 22.11
C PHE A 157 -14.32 1.38 22.77
N GLU A 158 -13.36 1.66 23.67
CA GLU A 158 -13.18 3.00 24.24
C GLU A 158 -12.83 4.04 23.15
N GLU A 159 -12.00 3.68 22.17
CA GLU A 159 -11.70 4.58 21.05
C GLU A 159 -12.89 4.80 20.13
N LEU A 160 -13.71 3.77 19.89
CA LEU A 160 -14.96 3.90 19.15
C LEU A 160 -15.93 4.84 19.86
N GLU A 161 -16.07 4.71 21.18
CA GLU A 161 -16.95 5.55 21.99
C GLU A 161 -16.46 7.01 22.03
N ASN A 162 -15.15 7.23 22.11
CA ASN A 162 -14.57 8.58 22.03
C ASN A 162 -14.73 9.20 20.64
N PHE A 163 -14.69 8.39 19.59
CA PHE A 163 -14.87 8.84 18.20
C PHE A 163 -16.33 9.16 17.87
N ALA A 164 -17.24 8.28 18.28
CA ALA A 164 -18.68 8.39 18.05
C ALA A 164 -19.45 7.89 19.28
N PRO A 165 -19.76 8.78 20.24
CA PRO A 165 -20.46 8.41 21.46
C PRO A 165 -21.78 7.67 21.19
N GLY A 166 -22.01 6.57 21.89
CA GLY A 166 -23.17 5.69 21.76
C GLY A 166 -23.08 4.67 20.62
N LEU A 167 -22.15 4.81 19.68
CA LEU A 167 -22.04 3.92 18.51
C LEU A 167 -21.63 2.50 18.91
N SER A 168 -20.82 2.36 19.97
CA SER A 168 -20.39 1.07 20.51
C SER A 168 -21.54 0.18 21.00
N LYS A 169 -22.63 0.81 21.48
CA LYS A 169 -23.83 0.13 21.99
C LYS A 169 -24.91 -0.09 20.93
N LYS A 170 -24.84 0.65 19.82
CA LYS A 170 -25.85 0.64 18.76
C LYS A 170 -25.79 -0.61 17.88
N PHE A 171 -24.61 -1.22 17.74
CA PHE A 171 -24.38 -2.35 16.84
C PHE A 171 -23.53 -3.44 17.49
N GLU A 172 -23.61 -4.65 16.94
CA GLU A 172 -22.79 -5.78 17.36
C GLU A 172 -21.38 -5.71 16.74
N TRP A 173 -20.51 -4.95 17.39
CA TRP A 173 -19.12 -4.82 16.98
C TRP A 173 -18.31 -6.06 17.36
N LYS A 174 -17.47 -6.53 16.43
CA LYS A 174 -16.52 -7.61 16.67
C LYS A 174 -15.14 -7.21 16.14
N PRO A 175 -14.05 -7.45 16.90
CA PRO A 175 -12.71 -7.28 16.37
C PRO A 175 -12.46 -8.25 15.21
N ILE A 176 -11.95 -7.72 14.11
CA ILE A 176 -11.48 -8.48 12.97
C ILE A 176 -10.01 -8.16 12.74
N GLN A 177 -9.26 -9.17 12.30
CA GLN A 177 -7.89 -8.99 11.87
C GLN A 177 -7.87 -8.60 10.39
N ALA A 178 -7.24 -7.48 10.07
CA ALA A 178 -7.01 -7.08 8.69
C ALA A 178 -5.82 -7.83 8.10
N GLY A 179 -5.67 -7.72 6.78
CA GLY A 179 -4.46 -8.18 6.10
C GLY A 179 -3.20 -7.51 6.66
N GLN A 180 -2.08 -8.21 6.53
CA GLN A 180 -0.78 -7.65 6.90
C GLN A 180 -0.20 -6.87 5.74
N ARG A 181 0.42 -5.75 6.07
CA ARG A 181 1.23 -4.96 5.13
C ARG A 181 2.69 -5.18 5.47
N VAL A 182 3.54 -5.09 4.46
CA VAL A 182 4.99 -5.09 4.65
C VAL A 182 5.48 -3.69 4.39
N GLN A 183 5.98 -3.03 5.44
CA GLN A 183 6.71 -1.79 5.29
C GLN A 183 8.13 -2.11 4.82
N ILE A 184 8.61 -1.40 3.82
CA ILE A 184 9.92 -1.67 3.22
C ILE A 184 11.00 -0.91 3.98
N ILE A 185 12.08 -1.61 4.29
CA ILE A 185 13.31 -1.05 4.83
C ILE A 185 14.34 -1.14 3.71
N LYS A 186 15.02 -0.04 3.41
CA LYS A 186 16.06 0.05 2.38
C LYS A 186 17.32 0.58 3.02
N ASP A 187 18.39 -0.21 3.00
CA ASP A 187 19.69 0.14 3.60
C ASP A 187 19.63 0.58 5.08
N GLY A 188 18.62 0.12 5.81
CA GLY A 188 18.40 0.50 7.22
C GLY A 188 17.34 1.59 7.43
N ASP A 189 16.84 2.21 6.36
CA ASP A 189 15.85 3.29 6.44
C ASP A 189 14.44 2.81 6.12
N LEU A 190 13.46 3.18 6.95
CA LEU A 190 12.06 2.84 6.75
C LEU A 190 11.43 3.72 5.67
N GLN A 191 11.03 3.11 4.55
CA GLN A 191 10.46 3.81 3.41
C GLN A 191 8.96 3.99 3.60
N MET A 192 8.43 5.22 3.54
CA MET A 192 7.00 5.51 3.74
C MET A 192 6.16 5.54 2.44
N GLY A 193 6.83 5.56 1.29
CA GLY A 193 6.20 5.70 -0.03
C GLY A 193 6.21 4.41 -0.88
N THR A 194 5.96 4.59 -2.18
CA THR A 194 6.19 3.56 -3.19
C THR A 194 7.62 3.68 -3.70
N GLU A 195 8.41 2.63 -3.53
CA GLU A 195 9.77 2.54 -4.05
C GLU A 195 9.75 1.89 -5.45
N ILE A 196 10.35 2.58 -6.43
CA ILE A 196 10.62 2.04 -7.76
C ILE A 196 11.98 1.36 -7.72
N LEU A 197 12.02 0.06 -8.05
CA LEU A 197 13.26 -0.70 -8.12
C LEU A 197 13.50 -1.12 -9.55
N VAL A 198 14.65 -0.73 -10.11
CA VAL A 198 15.11 -1.14 -11.43
C VAL A 198 16.53 -1.68 -11.32
N SER A 199 16.80 -2.83 -11.93
CA SER A 199 18.14 -3.41 -11.95
C SER A 199 19.10 -2.55 -12.79
N LYS A 200 20.40 -2.60 -12.48
CA LYS A 200 21.42 -1.82 -13.20
C LYS A 200 21.43 -2.09 -14.70
N ASP A 201 21.16 -3.32 -15.10
CA ASP A 201 21.09 -3.75 -16.50
C ASP A 201 19.72 -3.51 -17.14
N LYS A 202 18.77 -2.93 -16.40
CA LYS A 202 17.41 -2.57 -16.85
C LYS A 202 16.58 -3.75 -17.36
N THR A 203 16.83 -4.95 -16.84
CA THR A 203 16.07 -6.16 -17.20
C THR A 203 15.07 -6.58 -16.14
N TYR A 204 15.10 -5.98 -14.96
CA TYR A 204 14.16 -6.24 -13.88
C TYR A 204 13.61 -4.93 -13.31
N GLY A 205 12.30 -4.85 -13.16
CA GLY A 205 11.61 -3.75 -12.50
C GLY A 205 10.55 -4.25 -11.52
N THR A 206 10.36 -3.55 -10.41
CA THR A 206 9.24 -3.80 -9.49
C THR A 206 8.89 -2.54 -8.71
N LEU A 207 7.69 -2.52 -8.15
CA LEU A 207 7.28 -1.53 -7.15
C LEU A 207 7.18 -2.20 -5.78
N LEU A 208 7.70 -1.55 -4.75
CA LEU A 208 7.55 -1.96 -3.35
C LEU A 208 6.95 -0.81 -2.53
N GLY A 209 6.46 -1.07 -1.30
CA GLY A 209 6.07 -0.01 -0.36
C GLY A 209 4.63 -0.12 0.14
N ALA A 210 4.03 1.02 0.49
CA ALA A 210 2.77 1.08 1.23
C ALA A 210 1.56 0.48 0.49
N SER A 211 1.53 0.57 -0.86
CA SER A 211 0.43 0.04 -1.70
C SER A 211 0.83 -0.26 -3.17
N PRO A 212 1.90 -1.04 -3.46
CA PRO A 212 2.48 -1.18 -4.80
C PRO A 212 1.59 -1.88 -5.85
N GLY A 213 0.39 -2.36 -5.48
CA GLY A 213 -0.56 -2.97 -6.43
C GLY A 213 -2.01 -2.53 -6.28
N ALA A 214 -2.31 -1.60 -5.36
CA ALA A 214 -3.68 -1.17 -5.10
C ALA A 214 -3.93 0.29 -5.48
N SER A 215 -2.94 1.17 -5.27
CA SER A 215 -3.10 2.61 -5.43
C SER A 215 -1.85 3.27 -6.00
N VAL A 216 -1.21 2.61 -6.97
CA VAL A 216 -0.08 3.19 -7.70
C VAL A 216 -0.60 4.27 -8.63
N SER A 217 -0.05 5.48 -8.54
CA SER A 217 -0.40 6.57 -9.44
C SER A 217 0.10 6.27 -10.86
N PRO A 218 -0.59 6.78 -11.90
CA PRO A 218 -0.07 6.73 -13.27
C PRO A 218 1.35 7.31 -13.41
N GLU A 219 1.67 8.37 -12.67
CA GLU A 219 3.00 8.99 -12.65
C GLU A 219 4.10 8.05 -12.15
N VAL A 220 3.86 7.27 -11.08
CA VAL A 220 4.84 6.31 -10.57
C VAL A 220 5.14 5.24 -11.63
N MET A 221 4.10 4.79 -12.35
CA MET A 221 4.29 3.85 -13.46
C MET A 221 5.05 4.47 -14.63
N LEU A 222 4.78 5.73 -14.96
CA LEU A 222 5.51 6.43 -16.00
C LEU A 222 7.01 6.51 -15.68
N ARG A 223 7.37 6.96 -14.48
CA ARG A 223 8.77 6.99 -14.01
C ARG A 223 9.41 5.60 -13.97
N CYS A 224 8.64 4.57 -13.62
CA CYS A 224 9.12 3.20 -13.67
C CYS A 224 9.49 2.77 -15.09
N LEU A 225 8.63 3.09 -16.08
CA LEU A 225 8.89 2.81 -17.48
C LEU A 225 10.10 3.58 -18.00
N GLU A 226 10.25 4.85 -17.63
CA GLU A 226 11.40 5.69 -18.02
C GLU A 226 12.73 5.14 -17.48
N GLN A 227 12.71 4.57 -16.27
CA GLN A 227 13.89 3.94 -15.69
C GLN A 227 14.18 2.55 -16.29
N LEU A 228 13.14 1.74 -16.48
CA LEU A 228 13.25 0.33 -16.89
C LEU A 228 13.45 0.16 -18.40
N ILE A 229 12.73 0.92 -19.23
CA ILE A 229 12.76 0.76 -20.69
C ILE A 229 12.86 2.14 -21.36
N PRO A 230 13.90 2.95 -21.09
CA PRO A 230 14.02 4.32 -21.62
C PRO A 230 13.98 4.38 -23.15
N SER A 231 14.48 3.34 -23.82
CA SER A 231 14.52 3.25 -25.29
C SER A 231 13.13 3.17 -25.92
N ILE A 232 12.06 2.88 -25.16
CA ILE A 232 10.71 2.93 -25.72
C ILE A 232 10.34 4.36 -26.09
N PHE A 233 10.81 5.35 -25.32
CA PHE A 233 10.46 6.77 -25.48
C PHE A 233 11.28 7.48 -26.56
N SER A 234 12.26 6.82 -27.18
CA SER A 234 12.91 7.37 -28.39
C SER A 234 12.05 7.18 -29.64
N LYS A 235 11.04 6.30 -29.59
CA LYS A 235 10.11 6.07 -30.69
C LYS A 235 9.07 7.19 -30.73
N GLU A 236 8.88 7.81 -31.88
CA GLU A 236 7.91 8.88 -32.10
C GLU A 236 6.50 8.49 -31.63
N LYS A 237 5.99 7.34 -32.08
CA LYS A 237 4.69 6.80 -31.62
C LYS A 237 4.56 6.69 -30.10
N ALA A 238 5.64 6.36 -29.39
CA ALA A 238 5.61 6.25 -27.93
C ALA A 238 5.57 7.64 -27.27
N ARG A 239 6.26 8.63 -27.85
CA ARG A 239 6.20 10.02 -27.39
C ARG A 239 4.82 10.61 -27.59
N GLU A 240 4.23 10.42 -28.77
CA GLU A 240 2.85 10.84 -29.06
C GLU A 240 1.88 10.23 -28.05
N LYS A 241 1.99 8.90 -27.81
CA LYS A 241 1.11 8.22 -26.86
C LYS A 241 1.33 8.67 -25.42
N LYS A 242 2.58 8.96 -25.04
CA LYS A 242 2.92 9.51 -23.72
C LYS A 242 2.23 10.86 -23.52
N SER A 243 2.36 11.79 -24.46
CA SER A 243 1.72 13.11 -24.38
C SER A 243 0.19 13.06 -24.43
N GLU A 244 -0.38 12.06 -25.09
CA GLU A 244 -1.83 11.82 -25.08
C GLU A 244 -2.33 11.37 -23.69
N ILE A 245 -1.61 10.45 -23.04
CA ILE A 245 -1.97 9.90 -21.73
C ILE A 245 -1.64 10.88 -20.60
N PHE A 246 -0.51 11.56 -20.71
CA PHE A 246 0.03 12.52 -19.74
C PHE A 246 0.18 13.88 -20.43
N PRO A 247 -0.87 14.71 -20.47
CA PRO A 247 -0.79 16.04 -21.08
C PRO A 247 0.18 16.97 -20.33
N GLU A 248 0.45 16.65 -19.07
CA GLU A 248 1.55 17.17 -18.28
C GLU A 248 2.21 15.98 -17.56
N ASP A 249 3.47 15.71 -17.88
CA ASP A 249 4.26 14.61 -17.32
C ASP A 249 5.38 15.11 -16.40
N ASP A 250 5.60 16.43 -16.32
CA ASP A 250 6.50 17.06 -15.38
C ASP A 250 5.77 17.45 -14.08
N LEU A 251 6.15 16.79 -12.99
CA LEU A 251 5.62 17.09 -11.66
C LEU A 251 6.03 18.49 -11.18
N ASP A 252 7.22 18.98 -11.51
CA ASP A 252 7.69 20.27 -11.02
C ASP A 252 6.85 21.40 -11.62
N THR A 253 6.47 21.27 -12.89
CA THR A 253 5.49 22.15 -13.53
C THR A 253 4.13 22.11 -12.81
N LEU A 254 3.60 20.93 -12.49
CA LEU A 254 2.33 20.82 -11.76
C LEU A 254 2.38 21.40 -10.33
N ILE A 255 3.53 21.30 -9.66
CA ILE A 255 3.75 21.82 -8.30
C ILE A 255 3.88 23.35 -8.30
N SER A 256 4.59 23.90 -9.28
CA SER A 256 4.97 25.32 -9.33
C SER A 256 4.02 26.20 -10.14
N ASN A 257 3.23 25.61 -11.04
CA ASN A 257 2.28 26.32 -11.90
C ASN A 257 0.82 25.97 -11.55
N PRO A 258 0.16 26.76 -10.66
CA PRO A 258 -1.19 26.47 -10.21
C PRO A 258 -2.24 26.57 -11.33
N ASP A 259 -2.02 27.42 -12.32
CA ASP A 259 -2.96 27.59 -13.44
C ASP A 259 -2.91 26.38 -14.37
N ARG A 260 -1.69 25.88 -14.68
CA ARG A 260 -1.52 24.64 -15.43
C ARG A 260 -2.13 23.44 -14.70
N TYR A 261 -1.91 23.33 -13.39
CA TYR A 261 -2.54 22.28 -12.59
C TYR A 261 -4.08 22.32 -12.68
N ARG A 262 -4.69 23.51 -12.55
CA ARG A 262 -6.16 23.67 -12.66
C ARG A 262 -6.66 23.31 -14.05
N GLU A 263 -5.97 23.76 -15.11
CA GLU A 263 -6.31 23.41 -16.50
C GLU A 263 -6.37 21.90 -16.70
N ILE A 264 -5.33 21.18 -16.29
CA ILE A 264 -5.25 19.72 -16.40
C ILE A 264 -6.33 19.04 -15.55
N ARG A 265 -6.52 19.47 -14.31
CA ARG A 265 -7.57 18.96 -13.41
C ARG A 265 -8.96 19.14 -14.00
N ASP A 266 -9.26 20.32 -14.54
CA ASP A 266 -10.59 20.65 -15.05
C ASP A 266 -10.87 19.94 -16.38
N ALA A 267 -9.85 19.77 -17.23
CA ALA A 267 -9.94 18.93 -18.41
C ALA A 267 -10.22 17.45 -18.04
N ALA A 268 -9.56 16.92 -17.01
CA ALA A 268 -9.81 15.58 -16.51
C ALA A 268 -11.22 15.44 -15.92
N ASN A 269 -11.66 16.39 -15.09
CA ASN A 269 -13.01 16.43 -14.53
C ASN A 269 -14.08 16.45 -15.62
N LYS A 270 -13.89 17.27 -16.66
CA LYS A 270 -14.80 17.33 -17.81
C LYS A 270 -14.88 15.99 -18.55
N LYS A 271 -13.75 15.34 -18.81
CA LYS A 271 -13.71 14.01 -19.44
C LYS A 271 -14.40 12.93 -18.59
N LEU A 272 -14.29 13.04 -17.27
CA LEU A 272 -14.89 12.10 -16.31
C LEU A 272 -16.34 12.43 -15.94
N GLY A 273 -16.90 13.54 -16.44
CA GLY A 273 -18.24 13.98 -16.08
C GLY A 273 -18.38 14.43 -14.62
N ILE A 274 -17.27 14.81 -13.97
CA ILE A 274 -17.27 15.32 -12.60
C ILE A 274 -17.70 16.79 -12.66
N ILE A 275 -19.00 17.03 -12.47
CA ILE A 275 -19.59 18.37 -12.42
C ILE A 275 -19.23 18.98 -11.06
N GLN A 276 -18.48 20.09 -11.05
CA GLN A 276 -18.34 20.86 -9.82
C GLN A 276 -19.73 21.36 -9.41
N PRO A 277 -20.17 21.15 -8.16
CA PRO A 277 -21.38 21.79 -7.70
C PRO A 277 -21.21 23.29 -7.89
N THR A 278 -22.12 23.93 -8.62
CA THR A 278 -22.18 25.38 -8.71
C THR A 278 -22.22 25.90 -7.27
N ALA A 279 -21.24 26.71 -6.88
CA ALA A 279 -21.24 27.32 -5.57
C ALA A 279 -22.58 28.06 -5.39
N GLN A 280 -23.37 27.62 -4.40
CA GLN A 280 -24.52 28.38 -3.89
C GLN A 280 -24.02 29.44 -2.91
#